data_AF-A0A416S5R7-F1
#
_entry.id   AF-A0A416S5R7-F1
#
_cell.length_a   1.000
_cell.length_b   1.000
_cell.length_c   1.000
_cell.angle_alpha   90.00
_cell.angle_beta   90.00
_cell.angle_gamma   90.00
#
_symmetry.space_group_name_H-M   'P 1'
#
loop_
_entity.id
_entity.type
_entity.pdbx_description
1 polymer ?
#
loop_
_entity_poly.entity_id
_entity_poly.type
_entity_poly.pdbx_seq_one_letter_code
_entity_poly.pdbx_strand_id
1 'polypeptide(L)'
;MNLDKFAGGELTRLIRKGINEILDNIRDEGTTPQARRTLTVKITFRPAKDRKNMKIQIETRVNKAPVRAAETNMFIGQELDGSPAFYTSDEQIPGQMRLTEGG
;
A
#
# COMPACT_ATOMS: atom_id res chain seq x y z
N MET A 1 23.02 18.85 21.16
CA MET A 1 22.12 19.17 20.02
C MET A 1 20.81 18.42 20.22
N ASN A 2 19.67 19.11 20.12
CA ASN A 2 18.35 18.47 20.28
C ASN A 2 17.75 18.18 18.90
N LEU A 3 17.50 16.91 18.59
CA LEU A 3 16.94 16.46 17.31
C LEU A 3 15.47 16.88 17.11
N ASP A 4 14.70 17.03 18.19
CA ASP A 4 13.30 17.50 18.11
C ASP A 4 13.19 18.97 17.69
N LYS A 5 14.29 19.73 17.81
CA LYS A 5 14.37 21.11 17.32
C LYS A 5 15.09 21.21 15.97
N PHE A 6 15.62 20.10 15.46
CA PHE A 6 16.37 20.10 14.20
C PHE A 6 15.44 20.44 13.03
N ALA A 7 15.89 21.36 12.16
CA ALA A 7 15.08 21.90 11.07
C ALA A 7 13.67 22.36 11.53
N GLY A 8 13.57 22.95 12.73
CA GLY A 8 12.29 23.40 13.29
C GLY A 8 11.37 22.27 13.77
N GLY A 9 11.89 21.05 13.94
CA GLY A 9 11.10 19.86 14.33
C GLY A 9 10.52 19.07 13.15
N GLU A 10 10.79 19.52 11.92
CA GLU A 10 10.31 18.85 10.71
C GLU A 10 10.86 17.42 10.56
N LEU A 11 12.10 17.18 11.00
CA LEU A 11 12.68 15.82 10.97
C LEU A 11 11.84 14.84 11.78
N THR A 12 11.55 15.18 13.04
CA THR A 12 10.75 14.33 13.93
C THR A 12 9.33 14.16 13.39
N ARG A 13 8.73 15.21 12.82
CA ARG A 13 7.39 15.16 12.22
C ARG A 13 7.33 14.17 11.04
N LEU A 14 8.30 14.25 10.13
CA LEU A 14 8.36 13.38 8.95
C LEU A 14 8.66 11.92 9.32
N ILE A 15 9.55 11.69 10.29
CA ILE A 15 9.82 10.34 10.81
C ILE A 15 8.57 9.74 11.45
N ARG A 16 7.87 10.49 12.31
CA ARG A 16 6.61 10.03 12.92
C ARG A 16 5.58 9.65 11.87
N LYS A 17 5.40 10.49 10.84
CA LYS A 17 4.51 10.19 9.71
C LYS A 17 4.91 8.89 9.01
N GLY A 18 6.19 8.73 8.68
CA GLY A 18 6.70 7.53 8.00
C GLY A 18 6.54 6.25 8.83
N ILE A 19 6.73 6.33 10.15
CA ILE A 19 6.51 5.21 11.06
C ILE A 19 5.02 4.83 11.09
N ASN A 20 4.12 5.80 11.22
CA ASN A 20 2.68 5.53 11.20
C ASN A 20 2.26 4.82 9.90
N GLU A 21 2.76 5.29 8.75
CA GLU A 21 2.49 4.64 7.46
C GLU A 21 3.00 3.19 7.37
N ILE A 22 4.11 2.86 8.04
CA ILE A 22 4.61 1.49 8.14
C ILE A 22 3.71 0.67 9.05
N LEU A 23 3.32 1.20 10.21
CA LEU A 23 2.43 0.52 11.15
C LEU A 23 1.08 0.21 10.52
N ASP A 24 0.49 1.17 9.80
CA ASP A 24 -0.77 0.96 9.07
C ASP A 24 -0.63 -0.16 8.04
N ASN A 25 0.48 -0.18 7.30
CA ASN A 25 0.75 -1.23 6.33
C ASN A 25 1.11 -2.59 6.96
N ILE A 26 1.49 -2.65 8.23
CA ILE A 26 1.67 -3.93 8.96
C ILE A 26 0.31 -4.46 9.44
N ARG A 27 -0.59 -3.57 9.86
CA ARG A 27 -1.93 -3.92 10.34
C ARG A 27 -2.89 -4.34 9.23
N ASP A 28 -2.55 -4.01 7.98
CA ASP A 28 -3.30 -4.42 6.79
C ASP A 28 -3.15 -5.93 6.53
N GLU A 29 -4.21 -6.69 6.80
CA GLU A 29 -4.30 -8.14 6.57
C GLU A 29 -4.11 -8.54 5.09
N GLY A 30 -4.41 -7.61 4.18
CA GLY A 30 -4.18 -7.76 2.75
C GLY A 30 -2.70 -7.77 2.37
N THR A 31 -1.77 -7.40 3.27
CA THR A 31 -0.33 -7.40 2.99
C THR A 31 0.36 -8.64 3.56
N THR A 32 1.59 -8.93 3.13
CA THR A 32 2.39 -10.02 3.70
C THR A 32 2.91 -9.61 5.08
N PRO A 33 2.60 -10.35 6.18
CA PRO A 33 2.95 -9.93 7.54
C PRO A 33 4.46 -9.78 7.75
N GLN A 34 5.24 -10.75 7.29
CA GLN A 34 6.70 -10.80 7.47
C GLN A 34 7.49 -10.01 6.41
N ALA A 35 6.81 -9.33 5.48
CA ALA A 35 7.51 -8.56 4.45
C ALA A 35 8.29 -7.38 5.03
N ARG A 36 9.51 -7.18 4.54
CA ARG A 36 10.37 -6.08 4.99
C ARG A 36 9.79 -4.74 4.55
N ARG A 37 9.66 -3.81 5.51
CA ARG A 37 9.26 -2.41 5.30
C ARG A 37 10.41 -1.51 5.71
N THR A 38 10.65 -0.43 4.98
CA THR A 38 11.79 0.46 5.24
C THR A 38 11.38 1.92 5.17
N LEU A 39 11.78 2.72 6.15
CA LEU A 39 11.74 4.17 6.10
C LEU A 39 13.17 4.69 5.83
N THR A 40 13.35 5.40 4.72
CA THR A 40 14.61 6.08 4.39
C THR A 40 14.43 7.57 4.54
N VAL A 41 15.32 8.20 5.31
CA VAL A 41 15.37 9.66 5.49
C VAL A 41 16.63 10.18 4.81
N LYS A 42 16.47 11.12 3.89
CA LYS A 42 17.57 11.80 3.21
C LYS A 42 17.58 13.26 3.63
N ILE A 43 18.72 13.70 4.17
CA ILE A 43 18.91 15.09 4.60
C ILE A 43 20.02 15.70 3.73
N THR A 44 19.69 16.80 3.05
CA THR A 44 20.62 17.54 2.20
C THR A 44 20.95 18.88 2.85
N PHE A 45 22.24 19.12 3.03
CA PHE A 45 22.79 20.33 3.63
C PHE A 45 23.38 21.22 2.53
N ARG A 46 22.91 22.46 2.43
CA ARG A 46 23.41 23.45 1.45
C ARG A 46 23.90 24.69 2.19
N PRO A 47 25.18 24.72 2.64
CA PRO A 47 25.73 25.88 3.33
C PRO A 47 25.85 27.07 2.38
N ALA A 48 25.67 28.28 2.89
CA ALA A 48 25.93 29.50 2.14
C ALA A 48 27.43 29.82 2.08
N LYS A 49 27.80 30.73 1.17
CA LYS A 49 29.20 31.14 0.96
C LYS A 49 29.87 31.67 2.24
N ASP A 50 29.11 32.37 3.09
CA ASP A 50 29.59 32.93 4.34
C ASP A 50 29.78 31.89 5.47
N ARG A 51 29.31 30.65 5.27
CA ARG A 51 29.30 29.55 6.25
C ARG A 51 28.57 29.87 7.55
N LYS A 52 27.78 30.96 7.59
CA LYS A 52 27.01 31.38 8.77
C LYS A 52 25.56 30.93 8.72
N ASN A 53 25.06 30.62 7.52
CA ASN A 53 23.76 30.02 7.34
C ASN A 53 23.82 28.82 6.39
N MET A 54 22.78 27.98 6.46
CA MET A 54 22.68 26.77 5.67
C MET A 54 21.22 26.43 5.45
N LYS A 55 20.86 26.06 4.22
CA LYS A 55 19.56 25.47 3.91
C LYS A 55 19.60 23.98 4.17
N ILE A 56 18.54 23.46 4.78
CA ILE A 56 18.35 22.03 5.05
C ILE A 56 17.12 21.57 4.28
N GLN A 57 17.25 20.49 3.53
CA GLN A 57 16.15 19.82 2.84
C GLN A 57 16.03 18.40 3.37
N ILE A 58 14.84 17.99 3.78
CA ILE A 58 14.55 16.67 4.33
C ILE A 58 13.56 15.97 3.42
N GLU A 59 13.90 14.77 2.98
CA GLU A 59 13.06 13.90 2.16
C GLU A 59 12.88 12.55 2.87
N THR A 60 11.66 12.02 2.85
CA THR A 60 11.35 10.70 3.43
C THR A 60 10.71 9.80 2.40
N ARG A 61 11.20 8.56 2.32
CA ARG A 61 10.63 7.51 1.47
C ARG A 61 10.28 6.29 2.31
N VAL A 62 9.02 5.87 2.24
CA VAL A 62 8.54 4.63 2.87
C VAL A 62 8.37 3.58 1.78
N ASN A 63 9.05 2.44 1.91
CA ASN A 63 8.77 1.26 1.12
C ASN A 63 7.88 0.32 1.94
N LYS A 64 6.65 0.13 1.46
CA LYS A 64 5.61 -0.70 2.06
C LYS A 64 5.66 -2.12 1.51
N ALA A 65 5.12 -3.07 2.25
CA ALA A 65 4.85 -4.39 1.70
C ALA A 65 3.77 -4.26 0.62
N PRO A 66 3.89 -4.99 -0.50
CA PRO A 66 2.84 -5.02 -1.51
C PRO A 66 1.57 -5.62 -0.88
N VAL A 67 0.42 -5.06 -1.26
CA VAL A 67 -0.87 -5.71 -1.02
C VAL A 67 -0.87 -6.99 -1.84
N ARG A 68 -1.27 -8.12 -1.24
CA ARG A 68 -1.44 -9.39 -1.94
C ARG A 68 -2.39 -9.15 -3.10
N ALA A 69 -1.97 -9.52 -4.30
CA ALA A 69 -2.82 -9.43 -5.46
C ALA A 69 -4.03 -10.34 -5.23
N ALA A 70 -5.23 -9.77 -5.26
CA ALA A 70 -6.45 -10.54 -5.39
C ALA A 70 -6.61 -10.85 -6.88
N GLU A 71 -6.28 -12.07 -7.26
CA GLU A 71 -6.57 -12.59 -8.58
C GLU A 71 -7.88 -13.39 -8.49
N THR A 72 -8.88 -12.99 -9.26
CA THR A 72 -10.16 -13.69 -9.35
C THR A 72 -10.48 -13.88 -10.82
N ASN A 73 -10.70 -15.13 -11.21
CA ASN A 73 -11.12 -15.45 -12.56
C ASN A 73 -12.59 -15.01 -12.72
N MET A 74 -12.80 -14.04 -13.59
CA MET A 74 -14.13 -13.63 -14.04
C MET A 74 -14.34 -14.16 -15.45
N PHE A 75 -15.44 -14.88 -15.64
CA PHE A 75 -15.86 -15.35 -16.95
C PHE A 75 -16.94 -14.41 -17.50
N ILE A 76 -16.91 -14.20 -18.81
CA ILE A 76 -17.89 -13.35 -19.50
C ILE A 76 -18.84 -14.26 -20.26
N GLY A 77 -20.13 -14.11 -20.01
CA GLY A 77 -21.22 -14.80 -20.69
C GLY A 77 -22.22 -13.81 -21.28
N GLN A 78 -23.36 -14.34 -21.68
CA GLN A 78 -24.46 -13.56 -22.22
C GLN A 78 -25.76 -14.13 -21.66
N GLU A 79 -26.63 -13.27 -21.17
CA GLU A 79 -27.98 -13.64 -20.73
C GLU A 79 -28.85 -14.06 -21.91
N LEU A 80 -29.96 -14.73 -21.63
CA LEU A 80 -30.93 -15.17 -22.64
C LEU A 80 -31.51 -14.02 -23.49
N ASP A 81 -31.48 -12.79 -22.98
CA ASP A 81 -31.93 -11.59 -23.69
C ASP A 81 -30.83 -10.90 -24.53
N GLY A 82 -29.62 -11.47 -24.55
CA GLY A 82 -28.48 -10.95 -25.29
C GLY A 82 -27.64 -9.92 -24.51
N SER A 83 -27.98 -9.59 -23.27
CA SER A 83 -27.19 -8.70 -22.43
C SER A 83 -25.90 -9.38 -21.95
N PRO A 84 -24.76 -8.68 -21.90
CA PRO A 84 -23.53 -9.26 -21.36
C PRO A 84 -23.67 -9.59 -19.88
N ALA A 85 -23.23 -10.79 -19.50
CA ALA A 85 -23.22 -11.29 -18.13
C ALA A 85 -21.79 -11.61 -17.69
N PHE A 86 -21.55 -11.66 -16.37
CA PHE A 86 -20.30 -12.18 -15.82
C PHE A 86 -20.58 -13.16 -14.69
N TYR A 87 -19.70 -14.14 -14.52
CA TYR A 87 -19.78 -15.12 -13.44
C TYR A 87 -18.39 -15.40 -12.87
N THR A 88 -18.33 -15.65 -11.57
CA THR A 88 -17.11 -16.04 -10.87
C THR A 88 -17.02 -17.57 -10.78
N SER A 89 -15.83 -18.14 -10.59
CA SER A 89 -15.61 -19.60 -10.56
C SER A 89 -16.51 -20.35 -9.57
N ASP A 90 -17.00 -19.64 -8.57
CA ASP A 90 -17.79 -20.16 -7.47
C ASP A 90 -19.28 -20.30 -7.87
N GLU A 91 -19.66 -19.68 -9.01
CA GLU A 91 -21.04 -19.39 -9.33
C GLU A 91 -21.68 -20.29 -10.40
N GLN A 92 -20.92 -20.98 -11.28
CA GLN A 92 -21.35 -22.17 -12.04
C GLN A 92 -20.44 -22.45 -13.24
N ILE A 93 -20.28 -23.73 -13.58
CA ILE A 93 -19.81 -24.16 -14.90
C ILE A 93 -21.02 -24.20 -15.85
N PRO A 94 -21.01 -23.46 -16.97
CA PRO A 94 -22.06 -23.56 -17.98
C PRO A 94 -22.20 -25.01 -18.47
N GLY A 95 -23.39 -25.59 -18.30
CA GLY A 95 -23.69 -27.00 -18.62
C GLY A 95 -23.92 -27.92 -17.42
N GLN A 96 -23.77 -27.44 -16.19
CA GLN A 96 -23.98 -28.27 -14.99
C GLN A 96 -25.39 -28.10 -14.39
N MET A 97 -26.27 -29.09 -14.58
CA MET A 97 -27.48 -29.22 -13.76
C MET A 97 -27.08 -29.73 -12.37
N ARG A 98 -27.30 -28.90 -11.35
CA ARG A 98 -27.15 -29.33 -9.95
C ARG A 98 -28.42 -30.07 -9.56
N LEU A 99 -28.40 -31.40 -9.64
CA LEU A 99 -29.49 -32.22 -9.11
C LEU A 99 -29.48 -32.05 -7.58
N THR A 100 -30.48 -31.36 -7.05
CA THR A 100 -30.79 -31.42 -5.62
C THR A 100 -31.83 -32.52 -5.46
N GLU A 101 -31.38 -33.74 -5.16
CA GLU A 101 -32.28 -34.82 -4.77
C GLU A 101 -32.80 -34.53 -3.36
N GLY A 102 -34.05 -34.07 -3.29
CA GLY A 102 -34.92 -34.30 -2.14
C GLY A 102 -35.69 -35.60 -2.37
N GLY A 103 -35.32 -36.64 -1.63
CA GLY A 103 -35.94 -37.97 -1.61
C GLY A 103 -35.15 -38.92 -0.73
#